data_AF-A7T5C8-F1
#
_entry.id   AF-A7T5C8-F1
#
_cell.length_a   1.000
_cell.length_b   1.000
_cell.length_c   1.000
_cell.angle_alpha   90.00
_cell.angle_beta   90.00
_cell.angle_gamma   90.00
#
_symmetry.space_group_name_H-M   'P 1'
#
loop_
_entity.id
_entity.type
_entity.pdbx_description
1 polymer ?
#
loop_
_entity_poly.entity_id
_entity_poly.type
_entity_poly.pdbx_seq_one_letter_code
_entity_poly.pdbx_strand_id
1 'polypeptide(L)'
;ASTLFCDYFNAQQGIYCKRLRVLCPEHTKEPKIPQTAVCGCPLVTNVFEETDKICSAPKRTCMKHYRWDKLRRAEIDLQRVQQWIKLEEAFERERAITHTSAQRGGVLGLLLHQTISPD
;
A
#
# COMPACT_ATOMS: atom_id res chain seq x y z
N ALA A 1 -0.94 12.41 5.25
CA ALA A 1 -1.22 11.02 4.82
C ALA A 1 -1.27 10.12 6.06
N SER A 2 -2.26 9.25 6.22
CA SER A 2 -2.30 8.35 7.39
C SER A 2 -1.35 7.16 7.22
N THR A 3 -0.74 6.71 8.31
CA THR A 3 0.14 5.53 8.36
C THR A 3 -0.62 4.24 8.00
N LEU A 4 -0.01 3.38 7.16
CA LEU A 4 -0.62 2.10 6.70
C LEU A 4 -0.52 1.00 7.75
N PHE A 5 0.62 0.92 8.41
CA PHE A 5 0.90 -0.05 9.46
C PHE A 5 0.62 0.54 10.83
N CYS A 6 0.52 -0.34 11.82
CA CYS A 6 0.42 0.06 13.21
C CYS A 6 1.76 0.61 13.71
N ASP A 7 1.73 1.81 14.29
CA ASP A 7 2.94 2.50 14.76
C ASP A 7 3.37 2.10 16.19
N TYR A 8 2.80 1.03 16.74
CA TYR A 8 3.17 0.55 18.08
C TYR A 8 4.55 -0.10 18.06
N PHE A 9 5.42 0.36 18.96
CA PHE A 9 6.77 -0.17 19.14
C PHE A 9 6.82 -1.11 20.35
N ASN A 10 7.22 -2.37 20.13
CA ASN A 10 7.49 -3.30 21.21
C ASN A 10 8.94 -3.13 21.69
N ALA A 11 9.13 -2.43 22.81
CA ALA A 11 10.45 -2.18 23.39
C ALA A 11 11.19 -3.45 23.83
N GLN A 12 10.47 -4.53 24.19
CA GLN A 12 11.10 -5.78 24.62
C GLN A 12 11.74 -6.52 23.44
N GLN A 13 11.11 -6.45 22.27
CA GLN A 13 11.57 -7.13 21.05
C GLN A 13 12.33 -6.21 20.10
N GLY A 14 12.32 -4.89 20.33
CA GLY A 14 12.96 -3.89 19.47
C GLY A 14 12.31 -3.76 18.09
N ILE A 15 11.04 -4.11 17.93
CA ILE A 15 10.34 -4.13 16.63
C ILE A 15 9.01 -3.38 16.68
N TYR A 16 8.64 -2.75 15.56
CA TYR A 16 7.31 -2.19 15.34
C TYR A 16 6.28 -3.27 14.97
N CYS A 17 5.01 -3.01 15.29
CA CYS A 17 3.91 -3.87 14.90
C CYS A 17 3.73 -3.91 13.37
N LYS A 18 3.84 -5.11 12.79
CA LYS A 18 3.74 -5.31 11.33
C LYS A 18 2.30 -5.41 10.80
N ARG A 19 1.28 -5.31 11.66
CA ARG A 19 -0.12 -5.40 11.24
C ARG A 19 -0.54 -4.09 10.56
N LEU A 20 -1.39 -4.19 9.53
CA LEU A 20 -2.08 -3.01 8.99
C LEU A 20 -2.83 -2.32 10.14
N ARG A 21 -2.75 -1.00 10.19
CA ARG A 21 -3.36 -0.20 11.27
C ARG A 21 -4.85 -0.50 11.40
N VAL A 22 -5.57 -0.56 10.29
CA VAL A 22 -7.00 -0.87 10.25
C VAL A 22 -7.35 -2.28 10.75
N LEU A 23 -6.39 -3.21 10.74
CA LEU A 23 -6.58 -4.60 11.20
C LEU A 23 -5.91 -4.90 12.55
N CYS A 24 -5.25 -3.95 13.21
CA CYS A 24 -4.53 -4.23 14.45
C CYS A 24 -5.45 -4.11 15.68
N PRO A 25 -5.92 -5.23 16.29
CA PRO A 25 -6.84 -5.16 17.44
C PRO A 25 -6.17 -4.72 18.73
N GLU A 26 -4.88 -5.02 18.89
CA GLU A 26 -4.13 -4.79 20.13
C GLU A 26 -3.79 -3.32 20.34
N HIS A 27 -3.47 -2.61 19.27
CA HIS A 27 -2.85 -1.28 19.34
C HIS A 27 -3.65 -0.20 18.60
N THR A 28 -4.76 -0.56 17.94
CA THR A 28 -5.63 0.42 17.27
C THR A 28 -7.02 0.35 17.86
N LYS A 29 -7.46 1.48 18.43
CA LYS A 29 -8.80 1.61 19.01
C LYS A 29 -9.84 1.74 17.91
N GLU A 30 -10.86 0.89 17.93
CA GLU A 30 -12.00 1.02 17.03
C GLU A 30 -12.79 2.29 17.36
N PRO A 31 -13.14 3.12 16.35
CA PRO A 31 -13.97 4.29 16.56
C PRO A 31 -15.39 3.87 17.00
N LYS A 32 -15.97 4.63 17.94
CA LYS A 32 -17.36 4.41 18.35
C LYS A 32 -18.30 4.70 17.18
N ILE A 33 -19.09 3.71 16.79
CA ILE A 33 -20.10 3.86 15.73
C ILE A 33 -21.30 4.62 16.29
N PRO A 34 -21.71 5.78 15.75
CA PRO A 34 -22.90 6.50 16.23
C PRO A 34 -24.18 5.69 15.98
N GLN A 35 -25.25 5.92 16.74
CA GLN A 35 -26.52 5.20 16.57
C GLN A 35 -27.18 5.48 15.21
N THR A 36 -26.97 6.68 14.67
CA THR A 36 -27.48 7.11 13.36
C THR A 36 -26.65 6.58 12.19
N ALA A 37 -25.55 5.86 12.44
CA ALA A 37 -24.73 5.29 11.37
C ALA A 37 -25.49 4.18 10.64
N VAL A 38 -25.58 4.34 9.32
CA VAL A 38 -26.01 3.28 8.40
C VAL A 38 -24.81 2.46 7.93
N CYS A 39 -25.08 1.23 7.47
CA CYS A 39 -24.08 0.33 6.92
C CYS A 39 -23.33 0.99 5.77
N GLY A 40 -24.05 1.53 4.78
CA GLY A 40 -23.46 2.26 3.66
C GLY A 40 -22.74 1.40 2.62
N CYS A 41 -22.83 0.06 2.71
CA CYS A 41 -22.23 -0.82 1.71
C CYS A 41 -22.88 -0.57 0.34
N PRO A 42 -22.10 -0.29 -0.73
CA PRO A 42 -22.63 -0.18 -2.08
C PRO A 42 -23.32 -1.47 -2.49
N LEU A 43 -24.55 -1.36 -2.98
CA LEU A 43 -25.28 -2.49 -3.53
C LEU A 43 -24.93 -2.62 -5.01
N VAL A 44 -24.62 -3.83 -5.44
CA VAL A 44 -24.25 -4.14 -6.82
C VAL A 44 -25.20 -5.18 -7.40
N THR A 45 -25.55 -5.04 -8.68
CA THR A 45 -26.16 -6.10 -9.48
C THR A 45 -25.07 -6.89 -10.18
N ASN A 46 -25.24 -8.22 -10.27
CA ASN A 46 -24.27 -9.11 -10.92
C ASN A 46 -22.80 -8.89 -10.47
N VAL A 47 -22.58 -8.54 -9.19
CA VAL A 47 -21.27 -8.31 -8.55
C VAL A 47 -20.50 -7.07 -9.06
N PHE A 48 -20.74 -6.61 -10.29
CA PHE A 48 -19.94 -5.58 -10.96
C PHE A 48 -20.72 -4.32 -11.36
N GLU A 49 -22.04 -4.38 -11.42
CA GLU A 49 -22.86 -3.23 -11.83
C GLU A 49 -23.20 -2.40 -10.60
N GLU A 50 -22.72 -1.16 -10.57
CA GLU A 50 -23.06 -0.20 -9.53
C GLU A 50 -24.52 0.20 -9.66
N THR A 51 -25.30 0.07 -8.58
CA THR A 51 -26.75 0.38 -8.61
C THR A 51 -27.09 1.75 -8.06
N ASP A 52 -26.08 2.57 -7.75
CA ASP A 52 -26.15 3.84 -6.98
C ASP A 52 -26.87 3.74 -5.62
N LYS A 53 -27.24 2.52 -5.20
CA LYS A 53 -27.90 2.25 -3.93
C LYS A 53 -26.89 1.81 -2.89
N ILE A 54 -27.18 2.18 -1.66
CA ILE A 54 -26.39 1.78 -0.49
C ILE A 54 -27.25 1.02 0.50
N CYS A 55 -26.61 0.20 1.33
CA CYS A 55 -27.28 -0.49 2.42
C CYS A 55 -27.67 0.50 3.52
N SER A 56 -28.97 0.74 3.69
CA SER A 56 -29.53 1.64 4.73
C SER A 56 -29.73 0.98 6.10
N ALA A 57 -29.37 -0.30 6.26
CA ALA A 57 -29.49 -0.97 7.56
C ALA A 57 -28.60 -0.30 8.63
N PRO A 58 -28.98 -0.30 9.92
CA PRO A 58 -28.14 0.25 10.97
C PRO A 58 -26.78 -0.45 11.01
N LYS A 59 -25.69 0.32 11.06
CA LYS A 59 -24.32 -0.22 10.96
C LYS A 59 -24.01 -1.24 12.07
N ARG A 60 -24.59 -1.04 13.25
CA ARG A 60 -24.37 -1.89 14.44
C ARG A 60 -25.01 -3.27 14.32
N THR A 61 -26.04 -3.43 13.49
CA THR A 61 -26.85 -4.66 13.40
C THR A 61 -26.89 -5.24 11.99
N CYS A 62 -26.24 -4.61 11.01
CA CYS A 62 -26.17 -5.12 9.65
C CYS A 62 -25.30 -6.39 9.58
N MET A 63 -25.96 -7.54 9.47
CA MET A 63 -25.29 -8.84 9.33
C MET A 63 -24.91 -9.18 7.89
N LYS A 64 -25.59 -8.58 6.89
CA LYS A 64 -25.30 -8.82 5.47
C LYS A 64 -23.92 -8.33 5.05
N HIS A 65 -23.46 -7.22 5.63
CA HIS A 65 -22.20 -6.55 5.27
C HIS A 65 -21.36 -6.31 6.53
N TYR A 66 -21.11 -7.39 7.27
CA TYR A 66 -20.43 -7.31 8.56
C TYR A 66 -19.06 -6.64 8.44
N ARG A 67 -18.91 -5.46 9.04
CA ARG A 67 -17.68 -4.65 9.04
C ARG A 67 -17.08 -4.42 7.63
N TRP A 68 -17.92 -4.36 6.60
CA TRP A 68 -17.48 -4.25 5.20
C TRP A 68 -16.53 -3.07 4.96
N ASP A 69 -16.75 -1.94 5.62
CA ASP A 69 -15.96 -0.73 5.49
C ASP A 69 -14.53 -0.93 6.02
N LYS A 70 -14.41 -1.64 7.14
CA LYS A 70 -13.11 -2.02 7.72
C LYS A 70 -12.37 -2.99 6.80
N LEU A 71 -13.06 -3.99 6.27
CA LEU A 71 -12.48 -4.99 5.35
C LEU A 71 -12.08 -4.37 4.02
N ARG A 72 -12.93 -3.53 3.43
CA ARG A 72 -12.63 -2.80 2.19
C ARG A 72 -11.44 -1.87 2.39
N ARG A 73 -11.36 -1.19 3.54
CA ARG A 73 -10.19 -0.35 3.82
C ARG A 73 -8.92 -1.17 3.93
N ALA A 74 -8.98 -2.34 4.57
CA ALA A 74 -7.83 -3.25 4.65
C ALA A 74 -7.38 -3.76 3.28
N GLU A 75 -8.32 -4.10 2.40
CA GLU A 75 -8.05 -4.49 1.01
C GLU A 75 -7.31 -3.37 0.25
N ILE A 76 -7.81 -2.13 0.33
CA ILE A 76 -7.18 -0.96 -0.30
C ILE A 76 -5.77 -0.73 0.27
N ASP A 77 -5.61 -0.80 1.59
CA ASP A 77 -4.32 -0.59 2.23
C ASP A 77 -3.32 -1.70 1.85
N LEU A 78 -3.78 -2.96 1.68
CA LEU A 78 -2.95 -4.05 1.15
C LEU A 78 -2.53 -3.80 -0.31
N GLN A 79 -3.46 -3.37 -1.16
CA GLN A 79 -3.14 -3.01 -2.55
C GLN A 79 -2.09 -1.90 -2.59
N ARG A 80 -2.18 -0.89 -1.72
CA ARG A 80 -1.17 0.17 -1.62
C ARG A 80 0.20 -0.37 -1.24
N VAL A 81 0.28 -1.29 -0.28
CA VAL A 81 1.55 -1.96 0.08
C VAL A 81 2.13 -2.72 -1.11
N GLN A 82 1.30 -3.48 -1.84
CA GLN A 82 1.74 -4.22 -3.02
C GLN A 82 2.29 -3.29 -4.11
N GLN A 83 1.63 -2.14 -4.34
CA GLN A 83 2.13 -1.15 -5.30
C GLN A 83 3.43 -0.49 -4.83
N TRP A 84 3.59 -0.24 -3.53
CA TRP A 84 4.84 0.29 -2.99
C TRP A 84 6.02 -0.67 -3.20
N ILE A 85 5.83 -1.98 -3.00
CA ILE A 85 6.87 -2.98 -3.26
C ILE A 85 7.29 -2.94 -4.74
N LYS A 86 6.32 -2.88 -5.66
CA LYS A 86 6.61 -2.79 -7.10
C LYS A 86 7.37 -1.52 -7.48
N LEU A 87 7.06 -0.40 -6.82
CA LEU A 87 7.79 0.86 -7.01
C LEU A 87 9.22 0.75 -6.50
N GLU A 88 9.44 0.17 -5.32
CA GLU A 88 10.78 -0.08 -4.77
C GLU A 88 11.61 -0.96 -5.71
N GLU A 89 11.05 -2.06 -6.21
CA GLU A 89 11.69 -2.92 -7.20
C GLU A 89 12.02 -2.19 -8.51
N ALA A 90 11.17 -1.26 -8.95
CA ALA A 90 11.41 -0.46 -10.15
C ALA A 90 12.56 0.54 -9.93
N PHE A 91 12.58 1.23 -8.79
CA PHE A 91 13.66 2.15 -8.43
C PHE A 91 15.01 1.44 -8.27
N GLU A 92 15.02 0.25 -7.68
CA GLU A 92 16.26 -0.52 -7.54
C GLU A 92 16.79 -0.96 -8.91
N ARG A 93 15.90 -1.37 -9.83
CA ARG A 93 16.26 -1.66 -11.23
C ARG A 93 16.81 -0.43 -11.95
N GLU A 94 16.19 0.73 -11.80
CA GLU A 94 16.67 1.99 -12.38
C GLU A 94 18.06 2.35 -11.87
N ARG A 95 18.28 2.24 -10.56
CA ARG A 95 19.58 2.48 -9.92
C ARG A 95 20.65 1.54 -10.46
N ALA A 96 20.33 0.25 -10.58
CA ALA A 96 21.26 -0.75 -11.11
C ALA A 96 21.65 -0.48 -12.57
N ILE A 97 20.69 -0.07 -13.41
CA ILE A 97 20.94 0.30 -14.81
C ILE A 97 21.82 1.55 -14.86
N THR A 98 21.48 2.59 -14.10
CA THR A 98 22.22 3.85 -14.06
C THR A 98 23.67 3.66 -13.62
N HIS A 99 23.87 2.86 -12.56
CA HIS A 99 25.21 2.47 -12.11
C HIS A 99 25.99 1.73 -13.20
N THR A 100 25.35 0.75 -13.85
CA THR A 100 25.96 -0.02 -14.94
C THR A 100 26.32 0.87 -16.13
N SER A 101 25.45 1.79 -16.53
CA SER A 101 25.72 2.72 -17.64
C SER A 101 26.86 3.69 -17.32
N ALA A 102 26.94 4.20 -16.09
CA ALA A 102 28.03 5.06 -15.66
C ALA A 102 29.38 4.32 -15.70
N GLN A 103 29.40 3.06 -15.22
CA GLN A 103 30.60 2.23 -15.26
C GLN A 103 31.07 1.93 -16.70
N ARG A 104 30.13 1.67 -17.62
CA ARG A 104 30.45 1.45 -19.05
C ARG A 104 30.93 2.72 -19.76
N GLY A 105 30.39 3.90 -19.42
CA GLY A 105 30.85 5.18 -19.95
C GLY A 105 32.33 5.46 -19.63
N GLY A 106 32.78 5.06 -18.44
CA GLY A 106 34.21 5.09 -18.08
C GLY A 106 35.08 4.18 -18.94
N VAL A 107 34.58 3.00 -19.31
CA VAL A 107 35.29 2.06 -20.20
C VAL A 107 35.41 2.61 -21.62
N LEU A 108 34.36 3.24 -22.16
CA LEU A 108 34.44 3.89 -23.48
C LEU A 108 35.49 5.00 -23.49
N GLY A 109 35.60 5.80 -22.44
CA GLY A 109 36.67 6.80 -22.31
C GLY A 109 38.08 6.18 -22.32
N LEU A 110 38.26 5.03 -21.66
CA LEU A 110 39.52 4.28 -21.67
C LEU A 110 39.83 3.67 -23.05
N LEU A 111 38.83 3.09 -23.73
CA LEU A 111 39.00 2.51 -25.06
C LEU A 111 39.28 3.59 -26.12
N LEU A 112 38.64 4.76 -26.01
CA LEU A 112 38.79 5.85 -26.96
C LEU A 112 40.10 6.62 -26.79
N HIS A 113 40.75 6.60 -25.60
CA HIS A 113 42.07 7.20 -25.45
C HIS A 113 43.13 6.54 -26.35
N GLN A 114 42.92 5.28 -26.78
CA GLN A 114 43.85 4.55 -27.65
C GLN A 114 43.61 4.83 -29.15
N THR A 115 42.49 5.49 -29.48
CA THR A 115 42.11 5.76 -30.87
C THR A 115 42.52 7.15 -31.37
N ILE A 116 43.08 7.99 -30.50
CA ILE A 116 43.64 9.29 -30.86
C ILE A 116 45.15 9.10 -31.03
N SER A 117 45.57 8.64 -32.20
CA SER A 117 46.95 8.77 -32.65
C SER A 117 47.27 10.26 -32.83
N PRO A 118 48.33 10.80 -32.22
CA PRO A 118 48.83 12.12 -32.60
C PRO A 118 49.51 12.01 -33.96
N ASP A 119 48.96 12.71 -34.95
CA ASP A 119 49.68 13.03 -36.20
C ASP A 119 50.85 13.99 -35.91
#